data_AF-S4PQW9-F1
#
_entry.id   AF-S4PQW9-F1
#
_cell.length_a   1.000
_cell.length_b   1.000
_cell.length_c   1.000
_cell.angle_alpha   90.00
_cell.angle_beta   90.00
_cell.angle_gamma   90.00
#
_symmetry.space_group_name_H-M   'P 1'
#
loop_
_entity.id
_entity.type
_entity.pdbx_description
1 polymer ?
#
loop_
_entity_poly.entity_id
_entity_poly.type
_entity_poly.pdbx_seq_one_letter_code
_entity_poly.pdbx_strand_id
1 'polypeptide(L)' 'TFRGAGGFWRKYQASSLATPEAFHTSPSLVWEFYHYRREVAAKAQPNAGHLAIADYEKRNGADKKVTVITQNVDDLHKR' A
#
# COMPACT_ATOMS: atom_id res chain seq x y z
N THR A 1 -2.55 -2.48 7.37
CA THR A 1 -2.31 -3.72 6.60
C THR A 1 -3.62 -4.29 6.11
N PHE A 2 -3.64 -5.20 5.13
CA PHE A 2 -4.89 -5.74 4.59
C PHE A 2 -5.50 -6.88 5.44
N ARG A 3 -4.75 -7.36 6.44
CA ARG A 3 -5.13 -8.40 7.40
C ARG A 3 -4.82 -7.93 8.83
N GLY A 4 -5.33 -8.64 9.83
CA GLY A 4 -5.19 -8.32 11.25
C GLY A 4 -6.05 -7.11 11.67
N ALA A 5 -5.70 -6.43 12.76
CA ALA A 5 -6.45 -5.26 13.24
C ALA A 5 -6.58 -4.15 12.19
N GLY A 6 -5.60 -3.98 11.30
CA GLY A 6 -5.66 -3.03 10.18
C GLY A 6 -6.50 -3.49 8.98
N GLY A 7 -6.94 -4.76 8.97
CA GLY A 7 -7.72 -5.36 7.87
C GLY A 7 -9.20 -4.99 7.88
N PHE A 8 -9.65 -4.18 8.84
CA PHE A 8 -11.00 -3.64 8.88
C PHE A 8 -11.00 -2.12 8.65
N TRP A 9 -12.00 -1.65 7.91
CA TRP A 9 -12.35 -0.24 7.81
C TRP A 9 -13.84 -0.08 8.12
N ARG A 10 -14.16 0.72 9.13
CA ARG A 10 -15.47 0.70 9.79
C ARG A 10 -15.81 -0.74 10.22
N LYS A 11 -16.94 -1.28 9.76
CA LYS A 11 -17.39 -2.66 10.00
C LYS A 11 -17.00 -3.65 8.89
N TYR A 12 -16.33 -3.20 7.83
CA TYR A 12 -16.05 -4.00 6.65
C TYR A 12 -14.62 -4.54 6.67
N GLN A 13 -14.45 -5.78 6.24
CA GLN A 13 -13.12 -6.31 5.93
C GLN A 13 -12.62 -5.66 4.64
N ALA A 14 -11.35 -5.25 4.61
CA ALA A 14 -10.72 -4.65 3.45
C ALA A 14 -10.84 -5.54 2.20
N SER A 15 -10.71 -6.86 2.37
CA SER A 15 -10.91 -7.86 1.31
C SER A 15 -12.31 -7.90 0.72
N SER A 16 -13.34 -7.56 1.50
CA SER A 16 -14.72 -7.50 1.02
C SER A 16 -15.02 -6.24 0.18
N LEU A 17 -14.18 -5.20 0.29
CA LEU A 17 -14.35 -3.94 -0.44
C LEU A 17 -13.46 -3.83 -1.69
N ALA A 18 -12.41 -4.63 -1.78
CA ALA A 18 -11.48 -4.63 -2.91
C ALA A 18 -11.79 -5.75 -3.92
N THR A 19 -13.05 -5.89 -4.30
CA THR A 19 -13.49 -6.81 -5.36
C THR A 19 -14.27 -6.07 -6.45
N PRO A 20 -14.27 -6.57 -7.70
CA PRO A 20 -15.08 -5.99 -8.78
C PRO A 20 -16.57 -5.92 -8.43
N GLU A 21 -17.11 -6.94 -7.77
CA GLU A 21 -18.52 -7.05 -7.40
C GLU A 21 -18.91 -5.99 -6.37
N ALA A 22 -18.04 -5.75 -5.38
CA ALA A 22 -18.26 -4.70 -4.38
C ALA A 22 -18.27 -3.31 -5.04
N PHE A 23 -17.37 -3.07 -5.99
CA PHE A 23 -17.33 -1.81 -6.73
C PHE A 23 -18.56 -1.62 -7.62
N HIS A 24 -19.04 -2.68 -8.26
CA HIS A 24 -20.26 -2.65 -9.06
C HIS A 24 -21.50 -2.40 -8.20
N THR A 25 -21.58 -3.05 -7.03
CA THR A 25 -22.74 -2.97 -6.13
C THR A 25 -22.82 -1.62 -5.41
N SER A 26 -21.68 -1.10 -4.93
CA SER A 26 -21.64 0.18 -4.21
C SER A 26 -20.34 0.93 -4.50
N PRO A 27 -20.23 1.59 -5.67
CA PRO A 27 -19.02 2.27 -6.06
C PRO A 27 -18.65 3.41 -5.09
N SER A 28 -19.64 4.13 -4.55
CA SER A 28 -19.40 5.20 -3.56
C SER A 28 -18.73 4.67 -2.29
N LEU A 29 -19.19 3.54 -1.75
CA LEU A 29 -18.61 2.95 -0.54
C LEU A 29 -17.15 2.51 -0.78
N VAL A 30 -16.89 1.89 -1.93
CA VAL A 30 -15.53 1.48 -2.30
C VAL A 30 -14.64 2.72 -2.52
N TRP A 31 -15.15 3.77 -3.14
CA TRP A 31 -14.43 5.04 -3.29
C TRP A 31 -14.12 5.70 -1.94
N GLU A 32 -15.06 5.73 -0.99
CA GLU A 32 -14.80 6.22 0.37
C GLU A 32 -13.68 5.43 1.05
N PHE A 33 -13.69 4.10 0.92
CA PHE A 33 -12.66 3.24 1.47
C PHE A 33 -11.28 3.56 0.90
N TYR A 34 -11.16 3.67 -0.43
CA TYR A 34 -9.89 4.02 -1.07
C TYR A 34 -9.47 5.47 -0.81
N HIS A 35 -10.42 6.41 -0.72
CA HIS A 35 -10.13 7.80 -0.36
C HIS A 35 -9.51 7.88 1.04
N TYR A 36 -10.11 7.22 2.04
CA TYR A 36 -9.54 7.13 3.38
C TYR A 36 -8.10 6.57 3.35
N ARG A 37 -7.87 5.49 2.60
CA ARG A 37 -6.53 4.88 2.50
C ARG A 37 -5.51 5.80 1.82
N ARG A 38 -5.92 6.58 0.82
CA ARG A 38 -5.07 7.59 0.16
C ARG A 38 -4.61 8.65 1.15
N GLU A 39 -5.53 9.19 1.96
CA GLU A 39 -5.21 10.19 2.97
C GLU A 39 -4.24 9.66 4.04
N VAL A 40 -4.41 8.40 4.46
CA VAL A 40 -3.48 7.75 5.40
C VAL A 40 -2.11 7.53 4.76
N ALA A 41 -2.06 7.00 3.54
CA ALA A 41 -0.80 6.71 2.84
C ALA A 41 0.00 8.00 2.53
N ALA A 42 -0.68 9.09 2.20
CA ALA A 42 -0.06 10.39 1.95
C ALA A 42 0.70 10.94 3.17
N LYS A 43 0.21 10.65 4.38
CA LYS A 43 0.82 11.09 5.65
C LYS A 43 1.92 10.16 6.15
N ALA A 44 1.92 8.90 5.71
CA ALA A 44 2.93 7.92 6.09
C ALA A 44 4.31 8.27 5.51
N GLN A 45 5.37 7.87 6.20
CA GLN A 45 6.76 8.05 5.74
C GLN A 45 7.44 6.68 5.56
N PRO A 46 8.43 6.55 4.66
CA PRO A 46 9.26 5.35 4.57
C PRO A 46 9.86 5.01 5.93
N ASN A 47 9.72 3.76 6.36
CA ASN A 47 10.36 3.27 7.58
C ASN A 47 11.79 2.79 7.30
N ALA A 48 12.52 2.42 8.35
CA ALA A 48 13.91 1.95 8.25
C ALA A 48 14.11 0.79 7.26
N GLY A 49 13.12 -0.09 7.06
CA GLY A 49 13.20 -1.17 6.09
C GLY A 49 13.14 -0.68 4.63
N HIS A 50 12.28 0.29 4.33
CA HIS A 50 12.22 0.92 3.00
C HIS A 50 13.55 1.62 2.70
N LEU A 51 14.05 2.41 3.66
CA LEU A 51 15.30 3.14 3.55
C LEU A 51 16.50 2.20 3.36
N ALA A 52 16.56 1.09 4.10
CA ALA A 52 17.64 0.12 3.97
C ALA A 52 17.67 -0.53 2.57
N ILE A 53 16.51 -0.80 1.96
CA ILE A 53 16.42 -1.33 0.59
C ILE A 53 16.94 -0.28 -0.40
N ALA A 54 16.49 0.97 -0.28
CA ALA A 54 16.93 2.07 -1.14
C ALA A 54 18.46 2.31 -1.00
N ASP A 55 18.98 2.28 0.22
CA ASP A 55 20.42 2.43 0.49
C ASP A 55 21.25 1.27 -0.06
N TYR A 56 20.70 0.05 -0.04
CA TYR A 56 21.36 -1.10 -0.66
C TYR A 56 21.42 -0.96 -2.18
N GLU A 57 20.31 -0.59 -2.82
CA GLU A 57 20.25 -0.32 -4.26
C GLU A 57 21.21 0.80 -4.66
N LYS A 58 21.23 1.92 -3.92
CA LYS A 58 22.14 3.03 -4.17
C LYS A 58 23.62 2.62 -4.11
N ARG A 59 23.99 1.75 -3.17
CA ARG A 59 25.38 1.31 -2.97
C ARG A 59 25.84 0.27 -3.98
N ASN A 60 24.93 -0.55 -4.50
CA ASN A 60 25.29 -1.73 -5.32
C ASN A 60 24.78 -1.64 -6.76
N GLY A 61 23.95 -0.65 -7.09
CA GLY A 61 23.24 -0.51 -8.36
C GLY A 61 24.15 -0.34 -9.59
N ALA A 62 25.41 0.08 -9.38
CA ALA A 62 26.41 0.16 -10.42
C ALA A 62 26.91 -1.23 -10.89
N ASP A 63 26.99 -2.19 -9.97
CA ASP A 63 27.56 -3.52 -10.22
C ASP A 63 26.49 -4.62 -10.30
N LYS A 64 25.33 -4.38 -9.70
CA LYS A 64 24.24 -5.37 -9.57
C LYS A 64 22.89 -4.71 -9.79
N LYS A 65 22.06 -5.34 -10.61
CA LYS A 65 20.66 -4.95 -10.72
C LYS A 65 19.91 -5.33 -9.44
N VAL A 66 19.39 -4.32 -8.75
CA VAL A 66 18.41 -4.50 -7.67
C VAL A 66 17.02 -4.27 -8.27
N THR A 67 16.03 -5.06 -7.86
CA THR A 67 14.65 -4.89 -8.33
C THR A 67 13.70 -5.17 -7.19
N VAL A 68 12.91 -4.16 -6.82
CA VAL A 68 11.90 -4.27 -5.77
C VAL A 68 10.56 -4.66 -6.39
N ILE A 69 10.13 -5.89 -6.14
CA ILE A 69 8.80 -6.38 -6.51
C ILE A 69 7.92 -6.28 -5.28
N THR A 70 6.92 -5.39 -5.31
CA THR A 70 6.05 -5.13 -4.16
C THR A 70 4.59 -5.42 -4.48
N GLN A 71 3.86 -5.92 -3.46
CA GLN A 71 2.41 -6.05 -3.48
C GLN A 71 1.72 -4.79 -2.93
N ASN A 72 2.50 -3.85 -2.37
CA ASN A 72 1.97 -2.65 -1.74
C ASN A 72 1.54 -1.62 -2.79
N VAL A 73 0.52 -0.84 -2.43
CA VAL A 73 -0.07 0.21 -3.28
C VAL A 73 0.06 1.61 -2.65
N ASP A 74 1.02 1.78 -1.73
CA ASP A 74 1.22 2.97 -0.88
C ASP A 74 2.42 3.84 -1.27
N ASP A 75 3.15 3.41 -2.30
CA ASP A 75 4.29 4.11 -2.90
C ASP A 75 5.47 4.38 -1.94
N LEU A 76 5.53 3.71 -0.78
CA LEU A 76 6.56 3.95 0.23
C LEU A 76 7.96 3.48 -0.19
N HIS A 77 8.07 2.58 -1.17
CA HIS A 77 9.37 2.20 -1.75
C HIS A 77 9.92 3.21 -2.75
N LYS A 78 9.09 4.14 -3.27
CA LYS A 78 9.50 5.13 -4.27
C LYS A 78 9.76 6.53 -3.70
N ARG A 79 9.34 6.76 -2.46
CA ARG A 79 9.58 8.00 -1.72
C ARG A 79 10.91 7.92 -0.97
#